data_AF-A0A3S3UQS7-F1
#
_entry.id   AF-A0A3S3UQS7-F1
#
_cell.length_a   1.000
_cell.length_b   1.000
_cell.length_c   1.000
_cell.angle_alpha   90.00
_cell.angle_beta   90.00
_cell.angle_gamma   90.00
#
_symmetry.space_group_name_H-M   'P 1'
#
loop_
_entity.id
_entity.type
_entity.pdbx_description
1 polymer ?
#
loop_
_entity_poly.entity_id
_entity_poly.type
_entity_poly.pdbx_seq_one_letter_code
_entity_poly.pdbx_strand_id
1 'polypeptide(L)'
;NALVHTRKFTEEPPELEAILIELRDLDHGSQGAAELHHAAGKLLNDLRRYKEAMDHFKQGNHARGHKFDLEDYSRWVDAMIEIFTPELVASRAAYGNPSEVPVFVVGMPRSGTTLTEQICASHPDVHGAGELSKLRRI
;
A
#
# COMPACT_ATOMS: atom_id res chain seq x y z
N ASN A 1 -8.39 -12.01 -9.87
CA ASN A 1 -7.64 -10.84 -10.38
C ASN A 1 -6.18 -11.13 -10.83
N ALA A 2 -5.39 -11.95 -10.13
CA ALA A 2 -3.94 -12.10 -10.40
C ALA A 2 -3.52 -12.53 -11.83
N LEU A 3 -4.34 -13.35 -12.51
CA LEU A 3 -3.97 -13.92 -13.82
C LEU A 3 -3.98 -12.90 -14.96
N VAL A 4 -4.79 -11.84 -14.91
CA VAL A 4 -4.77 -10.84 -15.99
C VAL A 4 -3.48 -10.02 -15.94
N HIS A 5 -2.82 -9.90 -14.80
CA HIS A 5 -1.59 -9.13 -14.64
C HIS A 5 -0.32 -9.85 -15.12
N THR A 6 -0.38 -11.15 -15.43
CA THR A 6 0.80 -11.93 -15.85
C THR A 6 1.17 -11.78 -17.32
N ARG A 7 0.27 -11.25 -18.16
CA ARG A 7 0.51 -11.02 -19.59
C ARG A 7 -0.08 -9.69 -20.05
N LYS A 8 0.47 -9.12 -21.12
CA LYS A 8 -0.10 -7.95 -21.81
C LYS A 8 -0.96 -8.42 -22.99
N PHE A 9 -2.13 -7.85 -23.16
CA PHE A 9 -3.04 -8.19 -24.25
C PHE A 9 -2.95 -7.15 -25.38
N THR A 10 -2.88 -7.62 -26.62
CA THR A 10 -2.90 -6.76 -27.82
C THR A 10 -4.17 -6.94 -28.64
N GLU A 11 -4.89 -8.04 -28.40
CA GLU A 11 -6.16 -8.40 -29.03
C GLU A 11 -7.16 -8.79 -27.95
N GLU A 12 -8.44 -8.64 -28.25
CA GLU A 12 -9.51 -8.85 -27.28
C GLU A 12 -9.61 -10.32 -26.86
N PRO A 13 -9.35 -10.63 -25.58
CA PRO A 13 -9.38 -12.00 -25.11
C PRO A 13 -10.81 -12.45 -24.76
N PRO A 14 -11.16 -13.74 -24.95
CA PRO A 14 -12.49 -14.25 -24.57
C PRO A 14 -12.79 -14.07 -23.07
N GLU A 15 -11.75 -13.99 -22.25
CA GLU A 15 -11.86 -13.69 -20.82
C GLU A 15 -12.52 -12.33 -20.54
N LEU A 16 -12.44 -11.35 -21.45
CA LEU A 16 -13.11 -10.06 -21.25
C LEU A 16 -14.63 -10.25 -21.22
N GLU A 17 -15.20 -10.96 -22.18
CA GLU A 17 -16.64 -11.23 -22.24
C GLU A 17 -17.09 -12.05 -21.03
N ALA A 18 -16.32 -13.06 -20.63
CA ALA A 18 -16.61 -13.85 -19.43
C ALA A 18 -16.65 -12.99 -18.15
N ILE A 19 -15.70 -12.06 -17.99
CA ILE A 19 -15.70 -11.11 -16.85
C ILE A 19 -16.92 -10.19 -16.91
N LEU A 20 -17.30 -9.71 -18.08
CA LEU A 20 -18.45 -8.81 -18.24
C LEU A 20 -19.79 -9.53 -17.98
N ILE A 21 -19.89 -10.81 -18.31
CA ILE A 21 -21.04 -11.65 -17.97
C ILE A 21 -21.11 -11.84 -16.46
N GLU A 22 -20.01 -12.25 -15.83
CA GLU A 22 -19.94 -12.47 -14.39
C GLU A 22 -20.28 -11.18 -13.60
N LEU A 23 -19.84 -10.01 -14.07
CA LEU A 23 -20.19 -8.72 -13.45
C LEU A 23 -21.69 -8.39 -13.47
N ARG A 24 -22.51 -9.05 -14.29
CA ARG A 24 -23.98 -8.89 -14.29
C ARG A 24 -24.65 -9.70 -13.19
N ASP A 25 -23.97 -10.72 -12.66
CA ASP A 25 -24.48 -11.54 -11.58
C ASP A 25 -24.17 -10.88 -10.23
N LEU A 26 -25.20 -10.74 -9.39
CA LEU A 26 -25.16 -9.93 -8.16
C LEU A 26 -24.54 -10.65 -6.94
N ASP A 27 -24.06 -11.88 -7.11
CA ASP A 27 -23.74 -12.79 -5.99
C ASP A 27 -22.25 -12.78 -5.56
N HIS A 28 -21.40 -11.97 -6.20
CA HIS A 28 -19.94 -12.02 -5.98
C HIS A 28 -19.44 -11.31 -4.71
N GLY A 29 -20.34 -10.70 -3.94
CA GLY A 29 -19.98 -9.82 -2.84
C GLY A 29 -19.15 -8.61 -3.29
N SER A 30 -18.89 -7.69 -2.37
CA SER A 30 -18.14 -6.45 -2.62
C SER A 30 -16.72 -6.70 -3.15
N GLN A 31 -16.04 -7.72 -2.61
CA GLN A 31 -14.66 -8.05 -2.97
C GLN A 31 -14.55 -8.74 -4.34
N GLY A 32 -15.45 -9.68 -4.67
CA GLY A 32 -15.45 -10.35 -5.96
C GLY A 32 -15.76 -9.38 -7.10
N ALA A 33 -16.77 -8.51 -6.92
CA ALA A 33 -17.08 -7.45 -7.88
C ALA A 33 -15.90 -6.50 -8.10
N ALA A 34 -15.21 -6.10 -7.03
CA ALA A 34 -14.02 -5.25 -7.13
C ALA A 34 -12.90 -5.89 -7.97
N GLU A 35 -12.64 -7.18 -7.75
CA GLU A 35 -11.63 -7.92 -8.48
C GLU A 35 -11.94 -8.06 -9.97
N LEU A 36 -13.19 -8.34 -10.31
CA LEU A 36 -13.67 -8.48 -11.69
C LEU A 36 -13.62 -7.13 -12.43
N HIS A 37 -14.08 -6.05 -11.80
CA HIS A 37 -13.96 -4.70 -12.37
C HIS A 37 -12.50 -4.31 -12.61
N HIS A 38 -11.58 -4.57 -11.66
CA HIS A 38 -10.16 -4.30 -11.89
C HIS A 38 -9.58 -5.16 -13.02
N ALA A 39 -10.02 -6.42 -13.15
CA ALA A 39 -9.58 -7.29 -14.23
C ALA A 39 -10.05 -6.79 -15.62
N ALA A 40 -11.33 -6.43 -15.76
CA ALA A 40 -11.87 -5.81 -16.97
C ALA A 40 -11.16 -4.49 -17.29
N GLY A 41 -10.96 -3.64 -16.28
CA GLY A 41 -10.23 -2.37 -16.43
C GLY A 41 -8.81 -2.58 -16.97
N LYS A 42 -8.09 -3.58 -16.46
CA LYS A 42 -6.75 -3.93 -16.93
C LYS A 42 -6.77 -4.40 -18.39
N LEU A 43 -7.70 -5.30 -18.75
CA LEU A 43 -7.81 -5.82 -20.13
C LEU A 43 -8.11 -4.69 -21.12
N LEU A 44 -9.11 -3.85 -20.81
CA LEU A 44 -9.48 -2.71 -21.64
C LEU A 44 -8.33 -1.70 -21.77
N ASN A 45 -7.57 -1.47 -20.70
CA ASN A 45 -6.40 -0.60 -20.73
C ASN A 45 -5.31 -1.13 -21.68
N ASP A 46 -5.05 -2.44 -21.64
CA ASP A 46 -4.11 -3.10 -22.55
C ASP A 46 -4.53 -2.96 -24.02
N LEU A 47 -5.84 -3.08 -24.28
CA LEU A 47 -6.48 -2.86 -25.58
C LEU A 47 -6.61 -1.37 -25.96
N ARG A 48 -6.07 -0.46 -25.15
CA ARG A 48 -6.15 1.00 -25.33
C ARG A 48 -7.57 1.58 -25.31
N ARG A 49 -8.54 0.85 -24.77
CA ARG A 49 -9.92 1.28 -24.51
C ARG A 49 -10.00 2.04 -23.18
N TYR A 50 -9.24 3.14 -23.07
CA TYR A 50 -8.94 3.81 -21.80
C TYR A 50 -10.16 4.34 -21.05
N LYS A 51 -11.17 4.85 -21.77
CA LYS A 51 -12.39 5.36 -21.15
C LYS A 51 -13.12 4.25 -20.40
N GLU A 52 -13.37 3.14 -21.08
CA GLU A 52 -14.04 1.97 -20.51
C GLU A 52 -13.19 1.35 -19.40
N ALA A 53 -11.87 1.30 -19.58
CA ALA A 53 -10.95 0.85 -18.55
C ALA A 53 -11.10 1.67 -17.25
N MET A 54 -11.12 3.00 -17.38
CA MET A 54 -11.27 3.91 -16.25
C MET A 54 -12.63 3.76 -15.55
N ASP A 55 -13.70 3.56 -16.32
CA ASP A 55 -15.03 3.33 -15.76
C ASP A 55 -15.07 2.03 -14.94
N HIS A 56 -14.41 0.97 -15.41
CA HIS A 56 -14.25 -0.27 -14.63
C HIS A 56 -13.36 -0.07 -13.40
N PHE A 57 -12.23 0.64 -13.48
CA PHE A 57 -11.40 0.92 -12.30
C PHE A 57 -12.16 1.69 -11.21
N LYS A 58 -12.98 2.68 -11.59
CA LYS A 58 -13.83 3.43 -10.66
C LYS A 58 -14.85 2.53 -9.98
N GLN A 59 -15.56 1.70 -10.75
CA GLN A 59 -16.53 0.75 -10.21
C GLN A 59 -15.87 -0.26 -9.25
N GLY A 60 -14.69 -0.78 -9.61
CA GLY A 60 -13.96 -1.70 -8.74
C GLY A 60 -13.48 -1.05 -7.43
N ASN A 61 -13.04 0.21 -7.48
CA ASN A 61 -12.67 0.97 -6.29
C ASN A 61 -13.89 1.25 -5.40
N HIS A 62 -15.05 1.55 -6.01
CA HIS A 62 -16.29 1.73 -5.28
C HIS A 62 -16.75 0.44 -4.59
N ALA A 63 -16.67 -0.69 -5.31
CA ALA A 63 -17.04 -2.01 -4.79
C ALA A 63 -16.18 -2.45 -3.60
N ARG A 64 -14.89 -2.07 -3.52
CA ARG A 64 -14.05 -2.35 -2.34
C ARG A 64 -14.57 -1.70 -1.04
N GLY A 65 -15.46 -0.71 -1.14
CA GLY A 65 -16.10 -0.11 0.02
C GLY A 65 -15.20 0.78 0.88
N HIS A 66 -13.95 1.01 0.49
CA HIS A 66 -13.09 1.99 1.16
C HIS A 66 -13.57 3.40 0.84
N LYS A 67 -14.26 4.01 1.80
CA LYS A 67 -14.54 5.45 1.78
C LYS A 67 -13.34 6.17 2.36
N PHE A 68 -12.67 6.96 1.54
CA PHE A 68 -11.74 7.96 2.03
C PHE A 68 -12.53 9.19 2.45
N ASP A 69 -12.41 9.56 3.72
CA ASP A 69 -12.95 10.80 4.25
C ASP A 69 -11.78 11.76 4.51
N LEU A 70 -11.79 12.88 3.79
CA LEU A 70 -10.72 13.87 3.86
C LEU A 70 -10.69 14.57 5.23
N GLU A 71 -11.85 14.80 5.83
CA GLU A 71 -11.95 15.49 7.12
C GLU A 71 -11.50 14.56 8.24
N ASP A 72 -11.92 13.30 8.22
CA ASP A 72 -11.45 12.28 9.17
C ASP A 72 -9.93 12.12 9.09
N TYR A 73 -9.39 12.03 7.88
CA TYR A 73 -7.95 11.94 7.66
C TYR A 73 -7.20 13.17 8.17
N SER A 74 -7.73 14.38 7.93
CA SER A 74 -7.11 15.61 8.41
C SER A 74 -7.11 15.68 9.94
N ARG A 75 -8.25 15.36 10.59
CA ARG A 75 -8.31 15.30 12.05
C ARG A 75 -7.36 14.27 12.65
N TRP A 76 -7.16 13.14 11.98
CA TRP A 76 -6.18 12.14 12.41
C TRP A 76 -4.74 12.67 12.33
N VAL A 77 -4.40 13.40 11.26
CA VAL A 77 -3.09 14.07 11.13
C VAL A 77 -2.91 15.13 12.20
N ASP A 78 -3.90 16.00 12.42
CA ASP A 78 -3.84 17.05 13.44
C ASP A 78 -3.66 16.45 14.84
N ALA A 79 -4.40 15.38 15.17
CA ALA A 79 -4.25 14.68 16.44
C ALA A 79 -2.84 14.09 16.63
N MET A 80 -2.21 13.56 15.59
CA MET A 80 -0.82 13.10 15.68
C MET A 80 0.14 14.26 15.95
N ILE A 81 -0.04 15.40 15.26
CA ILE A 81 0.79 16.59 15.47
C ILE A 81 0.65 17.10 16.91
N GLU A 82 -0.58 17.15 17.43
CA GLU A 82 -0.86 17.60 18.80
C GLU A 82 -0.27 16.67 19.88
N ILE A 83 -0.21 15.35 19.62
CA ILE A 83 0.32 14.37 20.58
C ILE A 83 1.85 14.48 20.68
N PHE A 84 2.57 14.56 19.56
CA PHE A 84 4.04 14.48 19.54
C PHE A 84 4.71 15.84 19.80
N THR A 85 4.49 16.39 21.00
CA THR A 85 5.11 17.67 21.41
C THR A 85 6.57 17.50 21.85
N PRO A 86 7.41 18.57 21.81
CA PRO A 86 8.76 18.54 22.35
C PRO A 86 8.83 18.09 23.82
N GLU A 87 7.85 18.48 24.63
CA GLU A 87 7.76 18.10 26.04
C GLU A 87 7.48 16.61 26.21
N LEU A 88 6.59 16.05 25.38
CA LEU A 88 6.36 14.61 25.38
C LEU A 88 7.65 13.86 25.02
N VAL A 89 8.35 14.28 23.96
CA VAL A 89 9.61 13.66 23.53
C VAL A 89 10.67 13.76 24.64
N ALA A 90 10.84 14.95 25.24
CA ALA A 90 11.78 15.16 26.35
C ALA A 90 11.44 14.29 27.58
N SER A 91 10.15 14.09 27.87
CA SER A 91 9.70 13.23 28.97
C SER A 91 10.08 11.74 28.76
N ARG A 92 10.46 11.36 27.54
CA ARG A 92 10.91 10.01 27.20
C ARG A 92 12.43 9.85 27.25
N ALA A 93 13.21 10.88 27.63
CA ALA A 93 14.67 10.80 27.70
C ALA A 93 15.21 9.70 28.65
N ALA A 94 14.41 9.31 29.66
CA ALA A 94 14.77 8.21 30.57
C ALA A 94 14.55 6.81 29.96
N TYR A 95 13.91 6.71 28.79
CA TYR A 95 13.66 5.45 28.11
C TYR A 95 14.78 5.17 27.11
N GLY A 96 15.22 3.92 27.06
CA GLY A 96 16.28 3.47 26.17
C GLY A 96 16.88 2.16 26.67
N ASN A 97 17.81 1.60 25.90
CA ASN A 97 18.61 0.46 26.30
C ASN A 97 20.09 0.90 26.26
N PRO A 98 20.85 0.78 27.37
CA PRO A 98 22.24 1.23 27.42
C PRO A 98 23.21 0.30 26.66
N SER A 99 22.71 -0.75 26.02
CA SER A 99 23.50 -1.68 25.23
C SER A 99 24.15 -0.99 24.03
N GLU A 100 25.42 -1.28 23.80
CA GLU A 100 26.19 -0.83 22.63
C GLU A 100 25.99 -1.73 21.40
N VAL A 101 25.11 -2.74 21.49
CA VAL A 101 24.82 -3.63 20.35
C VAL A 101 24.03 -2.89 19.26
N PRO A 102 24.19 -3.27 17.98
CA PRO A 102 23.43 -2.66 16.89
C PRO A 102 21.91 -2.81 17.06
N VAL A 103 21.17 -1.77 16.66
CA VAL A 103 19.71 -1.79 16.57
C VAL A 103 19.28 -2.23 15.17
N PHE A 104 18.35 -3.19 15.10
CA PHE A 104 17.79 -3.65 13.83
C PHE A 104 16.40 -3.07 13.61
N VAL A 105 16.18 -2.44 12.45
CA VAL A 105 14.85 -2.05 11.99
C VAL A 105 14.29 -3.19 11.12
N VAL A 106 13.26 -3.88 11.61
CA VAL A 106 12.65 -5.03 10.94
C VAL A 106 11.23 -4.70 10.52
N GLY A 107 10.85 -5.05 9.29
CA GLY A 107 9.52 -4.83 8.76
C GLY A 107 9.31 -5.48 7.40
N MET A 108 8.05 -5.55 6.97
CA MET A 108 7.68 -6.08 5.64
C MET A 108 8.18 -5.16 4.52
N PRO A 109 8.34 -5.65 3.27
CA PRO A 109 8.59 -4.78 2.13
C PRO A 109 7.58 -3.63 2.09
N ARG A 110 8.07 -2.40 1.85
CA ARG A 110 7.27 -1.15 1.80
C ARG A 110 6.66 -0.69 3.13
N SER A 111 7.12 -1.21 4.27
CA SER A 111 6.71 -0.75 5.61
C SER A 111 7.46 0.49 6.13
N GLY A 112 8.37 1.07 5.32
CA GLY A 112 9.08 2.29 5.69
C GLY A 112 10.34 2.08 6.53
N THR A 113 10.89 0.86 6.60
CA THR A 113 12.12 0.56 7.36
C THR A 113 13.31 1.46 6.98
N THR A 114 13.48 1.77 5.70
CA THR A 114 14.50 2.72 5.21
C THR A 114 14.27 4.13 5.75
N LEU A 115 13.02 4.60 5.79
CA LEU A 115 12.71 5.92 6.33
C LEU A 115 12.98 5.97 7.84
N THR A 116 12.62 4.92 8.56
CA THR A 116 12.92 4.80 10.00
C THR A 116 14.43 4.84 10.26
N GLU A 117 15.22 4.10 9.50
CA GLU A 117 16.69 4.17 9.58
C GLU A 117 17.20 5.59 9.35
N GLN A 118 16.71 6.27 8.31
CA GLN A 118 17.11 7.64 7.98
C GLN A 118 16.77 8.64 9.09
N ILE A 119 15.60 8.50 9.72
CA ILE A 119 15.21 9.32 10.87
C ILE A 119 16.20 9.09 12.03
N CYS A 120 16.53 7.85 12.35
CA CYS A 120 17.51 7.55 13.40
C CYS A 120 18.91 8.10 13.05
N ALA A 121 19.37 7.91 11.82
CA ALA A 121 20.68 8.37 11.33
C ALA A 121 20.80 9.89 11.17
N SER A 122 19.71 10.65 11.39
CA SER A 122 19.77 12.11 11.49
C SER A 122 20.41 12.59 12.80
N HIS A 123 20.50 11.72 13.81
CA HIS A 123 21.19 12.00 15.07
C HIS A 123 22.71 11.85 14.91
N PRO A 124 23.54 12.77 15.42
CA PRO A 124 25.00 12.77 15.21
C PRO A 124 25.69 11.49 15.70
N ASP A 125 25.16 10.86 16.76
CA ASP A 125 25.72 9.64 17.34
C ASP A 125 25.22 8.33 16.70
N VAL A 126 24.36 8.41 15.67
CA VAL A 126 23.75 7.23 15.05
C VAL A 126 24.22 7.08 13.60
N HIS A 127 24.74 5.91 13.26
CA HIS A 127 25.13 5.56 11.89
C HIS A 127 24.12 4.59 11.26
N GLY A 128 23.53 4.96 10.12
CA GLY A 128 22.70 4.05 9.31
C GLY A 128 23.57 3.08 8.52
N ALA A 129 23.39 1.77 8.73
CA ALA A 129 24.23 0.72 8.16
C ALA A 129 23.67 0.15 6.83
N GLY A 130 22.47 0.58 6.43
CA GLY A 130 21.77 0.11 5.24
C GLY A 130 21.37 -1.37 5.32
N GLU A 131 21.09 -1.96 4.16
CA GLU A 131 20.72 -3.38 4.08
C GLU A 131 21.94 -4.30 4.21
N LEU A 132 22.18 -4.83 5.41
CA LEU A 132 23.28 -5.74 5.70
C LEU A 132 23.01 -7.17 5.19
N SER A 133 23.52 -7.50 4.01
CA SER A 133 23.39 -8.84 3.40
C SER A 133 24.10 -9.96 4.18
N LYS A 134 25.11 -9.63 5.00
CA LYS A 134 25.92 -10.59 5.78
C LYS A 134 25.14 -11.31 6.88
N LEU A 135 24.01 -10.76 7.33
CA LEU A 135 23.19 -11.33 8.41
C LEU A 135 22.19 -12.39 7.93
N ARG A 136 22.03 -12.62 6.62
CA ARG A 136 21.16 -13.70 6.09
C ARG A 136 21.65 -15.13 6.41
N ARG A 137 22.77 -15.28 7.13
CA ARG A 137 23.52 -16.53 7.31
C ARG A 137 23.76 -16.91 8.77
N ILE A 138 23.18 -16.18 9.72
CA ILE A 138 23.11 -16.58 11.14
C ILE A 138 21.75 -17.23 11.36
#